data_AF-A0A9E0IQG7-F1
#
_entry.id   AF-A0A9E0IQG7-F1
#
_cell.length_a   1.000
_cell.length_b   1.000
_cell.length_c   1.000
_cell.angle_alpha   90.00
_cell.angle_beta   90.00
_cell.angle_gamma   90.00
#
_symmetry.space_group_name_H-M   'P 1'
#
loop_
_entity.id
_entity.type
_entity.pdbx_description
1 polymer ?
#
loop_
_entity_poly.entity_id
_entity_poly.type
_entity_poly.pdbx_seq_one_letter_code
_entity_poly.pdbx_strand_id
1 'polypeptide(L)'
;MKRFLIVMSVLAAACGGASTPSTSTTTSTTTTPTGGAEPHAMPAELNSFHDVLSPLWHADPGEQRTADTCAAVPSLTSGAASVKTGAAPAGADAAAWTAAADKLGADVVALGTACGGDRAGFEPAFEQLHEAFHALVRLAGAGHDEGEHHQGEGHDGQHGDGAHHGG
;
A
#
# COMPACT_ATOMS: atom_id res chain seq x y z
N MET A 1 -6.17 36.93 44.28
CA MET A 1 -5.30 36.73 45.47
C MET A 1 -4.20 35.75 45.10
N LYS A 2 -2.97 35.99 45.62
CA LYS A 2 -1.68 35.26 45.47
C LYS A 2 -1.78 33.78 45.03
N ARG A 3 -1.13 33.38 43.93
CA ARG A 3 0.28 32.89 43.82
C ARG A 3 0.61 31.76 44.80
N PHE A 4 0.71 30.54 44.29
CA PHE A 4 1.58 29.50 44.85
C PHE A 4 2.52 28.99 43.76
N LEU A 5 3.76 29.46 43.84
CA LEU A 5 4.96 28.85 43.28
C LEU A 5 5.43 27.81 44.28
N ILE A 6 5.63 26.56 43.86
CA ILE A 6 6.60 25.67 44.49
C ILE A 6 7.40 25.00 43.37
N VAL A 7 8.66 25.38 43.32
CA VAL A 7 9.77 24.75 42.61
C VAL A 7 10.37 23.72 43.55
N MET A 8 10.68 22.51 43.08
CA MET A 8 11.78 21.70 43.62
C MET A 8 12.22 20.67 42.57
N SER A 9 13.38 20.96 41.98
CA SER A 9 14.16 20.11 41.10
C SER A 9 14.94 19.08 41.91
N VAL A 10 15.08 17.85 41.40
CA VAL A 10 16.22 16.96 41.72
C VAL A 10 16.75 16.38 40.42
N LEU A 11 18.02 16.68 40.13
CA LEU A 11 18.84 16.02 39.12
C LEU A 11 19.35 14.68 39.68
N ALA A 12 19.28 13.62 38.88
CA ALA A 12 20.18 12.49 38.98
C ALA A 12 20.75 12.20 37.59
N ALA A 13 22.04 12.48 37.44
CA ALA A 13 22.84 12.06 36.30
C ALA A 13 23.15 10.57 36.42
N ALA A 14 22.85 9.80 35.38
CA ALA A 14 23.45 8.49 35.14
C ALA A 14 24.10 8.51 33.76
N CYS A 15 25.43 8.53 33.75
CA CYS A 15 26.29 8.36 32.59
C CYS A 15 26.76 6.89 32.60
N GLY A 16 26.85 6.26 31.44
CA GLY A 16 27.66 5.04 31.27
C GLY A 16 26.93 3.87 30.62
N GLY A 17 26.92 3.86 29.29
CA GLY A 17 26.46 2.73 28.49
C GLY A 17 26.79 2.93 27.01
N ALA A 18 28.07 3.09 26.70
CA ALA A 18 28.55 3.08 25.33
C ALA A 18 28.39 1.67 24.74
N SER A 19 27.42 1.49 23.85
CA SER A 19 27.47 0.44 22.83
C SER A 19 27.69 1.13 21.49
N THR A 20 28.88 0.92 20.96
CA THR A 20 29.31 1.37 19.64
C THR A 20 28.37 0.86 18.55
N PRO A 21 28.26 1.60 17.44
CA PRO A 21 27.36 1.26 16.35
C PRO A 21 27.81 -0.05 15.71
N SER A 22 26.94 -1.06 15.72
CA SER A 22 27.04 -2.11 14.71
C SER A 22 26.63 -1.48 13.39
N THR A 23 27.61 -0.90 12.71
CA THR A 23 27.62 -0.72 11.27
C THR A 23 27.51 -2.11 10.66
N SER A 24 26.29 -2.64 10.60
CA SER A 24 25.97 -3.65 9.61
C SER A 24 25.93 -2.90 8.29
N THR A 25 27.11 -2.79 7.69
CA THR A 25 27.26 -2.66 6.25
C THR A 25 26.58 -3.88 5.65
N THR A 26 25.26 -3.82 5.53
CA THR A 26 24.57 -4.59 4.50
C THR A 26 24.94 -3.86 3.22
N THR A 27 26.07 -4.27 2.65
CA THR A 27 26.26 -4.25 1.22
C THR A 27 25.07 -5.02 0.66
N SER A 28 23.97 -4.32 0.39
CA SER A 28 23.05 -4.73 -0.65
C SER A 28 23.89 -4.67 -1.90
N THR A 29 24.51 -5.80 -2.20
CA THR A 29 25.03 -6.11 -3.51
C THR A 29 23.85 -5.87 -4.45
N THR A 30 23.83 -4.71 -5.11
CA THR A 30 23.14 -4.55 -6.38
C THR A 30 23.89 -5.45 -7.37
N THR A 31 23.70 -6.76 -7.22
CA THR A 31 23.80 -7.67 -8.34
C THR A 31 22.59 -7.32 -9.18
N THR A 32 22.81 -6.51 -10.20
CA THR A 32 21.94 -6.51 -11.38
C THR A 32 21.84 -7.96 -11.84
N PRO A 33 20.68 -8.63 -11.75
CA PRO A 33 20.44 -9.81 -12.53
C PRO A 33 20.05 -9.31 -13.92
N THR A 34 20.88 -9.67 -14.88
CA THR A 34 20.50 -9.89 -16.28
C THR A 34 19.04 -10.33 -16.41
N GLY A 35 18.26 -9.54 -17.15
CA GLY A 35 17.04 -9.91 -17.86
C GLY A 35 16.28 -11.15 -17.38
N GLY A 36 15.46 -10.96 -16.36
CA GLY A 36 14.31 -11.80 -16.04
C GLY A 36 13.23 -10.86 -15.55
N ALA A 37 12.03 -10.90 -16.15
CA ALA A 37 10.91 -10.11 -15.67
C ALA A 37 10.61 -10.54 -14.23
N GLU A 38 10.92 -9.67 -13.26
CA GLU A 38 10.55 -9.88 -11.85
C GLU A 38 9.02 -9.96 -11.77
N PRO A 39 8.45 -10.95 -11.04
CA PRO A 39 7.01 -11.03 -10.84
C PRO A 39 6.49 -9.75 -10.17
N HIS A 40 5.38 -9.22 -10.67
CA HIS A 40 4.83 -7.88 -10.45
C HIS A 40 4.86 -7.41 -8.98
N ALA A 41 5.96 -6.75 -8.60
CA ALA A 41 6.05 -6.06 -7.33
C ALA A 41 5.35 -4.70 -7.43
N MET A 42 4.56 -4.34 -6.41
CA MET A 42 4.07 -2.97 -6.27
C MET A 42 5.25 -2.00 -6.30
N PRO A 43 5.12 -0.79 -6.90
CA PRO A 43 6.12 0.27 -6.75
C PRO A 43 6.49 0.48 -5.28
N ALA A 44 7.75 0.76 -5.01
CA ALA A 44 8.29 0.81 -3.65
C ALA A 44 7.51 1.76 -2.73
N GLU A 45 7.06 2.89 -3.26
CA GLU A 45 6.27 3.90 -2.57
C GLU A 45 4.87 3.36 -2.23
N LEU A 46 4.23 2.64 -3.16
CA LEU A 46 2.93 2.02 -2.95
C LEU A 46 3.02 0.88 -1.94
N ASN A 47 4.08 0.07 -2.00
CA ASN A 47 4.34 -0.97 -1.00
C ASN A 47 4.58 -0.36 0.40
N SER A 48 5.36 0.72 0.49
CA SER A 48 5.60 1.39 1.77
C SER A 48 4.32 1.98 2.38
N PHE A 49 3.41 2.49 1.54
CA PHE A 49 2.09 2.91 1.99
C PHE A 49 1.26 1.71 2.49
N HIS A 50 1.28 0.59 1.76
CA HIS A 50 0.61 -0.65 2.14
C HIS A 50 1.12 -1.20 3.49
N ASP A 51 2.41 -1.13 3.79
CA ASP A 51 2.97 -1.63 5.05
C ASP A 51 2.36 -0.92 6.28
N VAL A 52 1.90 0.33 6.13
CA VAL A 52 1.16 1.07 7.16
C VAL A 52 -0.33 0.72 7.13
N LEU A 53 -0.95 0.71 5.94
CA LEU A 53 -2.40 0.52 5.79
C LEU A 53 -2.84 -0.90 6.14
N SER A 54 -2.09 -1.92 5.72
CA SER A 54 -2.46 -3.34 5.79
C SER A 54 -2.82 -3.80 7.21
N PRO A 55 -1.97 -3.62 8.25
CA PRO A 55 -2.33 -4.05 9.60
C PRO A 55 -3.54 -3.29 10.17
N LEU A 56 -3.75 -2.04 9.76
CA LEU A 56 -4.91 -1.23 10.20
C LEU A 56 -6.20 -1.73 9.56
N TRP A 57 -6.17 -2.05 8.26
CA TRP A 57 -7.33 -2.52 7.51
C TRP A 57 -7.75 -3.92 7.95
N HIS A 58 -6.78 -4.81 8.15
CA HIS A 58 -7.02 -6.20 8.54
C HIS A 58 -7.25 -6.42 10.04
N ALA A 59 -7.21 -5.38 10.87
CA ALA A 59 -7.63 -5.45 12.26
C ALA A 59 -9.15 -5.63 12.39
N ASP A 60 -9.58 -6.24 13.49
CA ASP A 60 -11.01 -6.38 13.81
C ASP A 60 -11.69 -5.00 13.86
N PRO A 61 -12.88 -4.84 13.25
CA PRO A 61 -13.65 -3.61 13.35
C PRO A 61 -13.97 -3.23 14.80
N GLY A 62 -13.74 -1.96 15.15
CA GLY A 62 -14.04 -1.46 16.49
C GLY A 62 -13.22 -0.24 16.88
N GLU A 63 -13.42 0.20 18.13
CA GLU A 63 -12.80 1.42 18.66
C GLU A 63 -11.27 1.40 18.59
N GLN A 64 -10.65 0.24 18.84
CA GLN A 64 -9.20 0.09 18.78
C GLN A 64 -8.67 0.33 17.36
N ARG A 65 -9.26 -0.32 16.35
CA ARG A 65 -8.89 -0.10 14.94
C ARG A 65 -9.06 1.36 14.56
N THR A 66 -10.18 1.97 14.93
CA THR A 66 -10.41 3.39 14.68
C THR A 66 -9.35 4.27 15.32
N ALA A 67 -9.01 4.02 16.59
CA ALA A 67 -7.99 4.79 17.30
C ALA A 67 -6.61 4.64 16.65
N ASP A 68 -6.20 3.42 16.31
CA ASP A 68 -4.90 3.13 15.71
C ASP A 68 -4.80 3.71 14.30
N THR A 69 -5.85 3.57 13.48
CA THR A 69 -5.90 4.18 12.15
C THR A 69 -5.82 5.71 12.24
N CYS A 70 -6.54 6.32 13.19
CA CYS A 70 -6.48 7.75 13.40
C CYS A 70 -5.10 8.23 13.88
N ALA A 71 -4.40 7.44 14.70
CA ALA A 71 -3.03 7.73 15.09
C ALA A 71 -2.04 7.62 13.91
N ALA A 72 -2.33 6.77 12.92
CA ALA A 72 -1.50 6.54 11.74
C ALA A 72 -1.73 7.54 10.59
N VAL A 73 -2.73 8.42 10.66
CA VAL A 73 -3.03 9.43 9.61
C VAL A 73 -1.80 10.22 9.14
N PRO A 74 -0.87 10.68 10.02
CA PRO A 74 0.34 11.36 9.55
C PRO A 74 1.24 10.49 8.67
N SER A 75 1.40 9.21 9.01
CA SER A 75 2.18 8.24 8.23
C SER A 75 1.50 7.95 6.88
N LEU A 76 0.18 7.75 6.89
CA LEU A 76 -0.61 7.58 5.67
C LEU A 76 -0.51 8.82 4.77
N THR A 77 -0.54 10.03 5.35
CA THR A 77 -0.38 11.30 4.61
C THR A 77 0.98 11.38 3.92
N SER A 78 2.05 11.06 4.66
CA SER A 78 3.40 11.02 4.09
C SER A 78 3.52 9.98 2.98
N GLY A 79 2.97 8.77 3.19
CA GLY A 79 3.01 7.70 2.20
C GLY A 79 2.25 8.05 0.92
N ALA A 80 1.05 8.64 1.03
CA ALA A 80 0.28 9.09 -0.13
C ALA A 80 1.01 10.20 -0.91
N ALA A 81 1.70 11.11 -0.22
CA ALA A 81 2.55 12.10 -0.86
C ALA A 81 3.71 11.45 -1.63
N SER A 82 4.38 10.44 -1.04
CA SER A 82 5.42 9.68 -1.72
C SER A 82 4.91 8.97 -2.97
N VAL A 83 3.75 8.30 -2.89
CA VAL A 83 3.10 7.64 -4.04
C VAL A 83 2.81 8.65 -5.16
N LYS A 84 2.30 9.84 -4.82
CA LYS A 84 2.02 10.90 -5.78
C LYS A 84 3.27 11.43 -6.49
N THR A 85 4.40 11.49 -5.81
CA THR A 85 5.67 11.92 -6.41
C THR A 85 6.44 10.79 -7.11
N GLY A 86 6.05 9.53 -6.85
CA GLY A 86 6.64 8.35 -7.47
C GLY A 86 6.30 8.22 -8.95
N ALA A 87 7.15 7.53 -9.69
CA ALA A 87 6.89 7.23 -11.09
C ALA A 87 5.77 6.18 -11.22
N ALA A 88 4.94 6.32 -12.26
CA ALA A 88 4.04 5.25 -12.64
C ALA A 88 4.85 3.98 -13.01
N PRO A 89 4.42 2.78 -12.57
CA PRO A 89 5.06 1.54 -12.99
C PRO A 89 5.02 1.37 -14.52
N ALA A 90 6.00 0.63 -15.05
CA ALA A 90 6.08 0.34 -16.48
C ALA A 90 4.79 -0.35 -16.96
N GLY A 91 4.23 0.11 -18.08
CA GLY A 91 3.00 -0.43 -18.66
C GLY A 91 1.71 0.12 -18.05
N ALA A 92 1.76 0.89 -16.95
CA ALA A 92 0.58 1.59 -16.44
C ALA A 92 0.29 2.86 -17.26
N ASP A 93 -1.00 3.18 -17.42
CA ASP A 93 -1.41 4.49 -17.94
C ASP A 93 -1.00 5.58 -16.96
N ALA A 94 -0.08 6.44 -17.37
CA ALA A 94 0.52 7.45 -16.49
C ALA A 94 -0.51 8.49 -15.99
N ALA A 95 -1.49 8.85 -16.82
CA ALA A 95 -2.51 9.83 -16.44
C ALA A 95 -3.48 9.24 -15.41
N ALA A 96 -3.91 7.99 -15.60
CA ALA A 96 -4.73 7.24 -14.66
C ALA A 96 -3.98 6.99 -13.35
N TRP A 97 -2.68 6.69 -13.41
CA TRP A 97 -1.84 6.56 -12.21
C TRP A 97 -1.81 7.85 -11.41
N THR A 98 -1.51 8.99 -12.05
CA THR A 98 -1.51 10.30 -11.38
C THR A 98 -2.87 10.62 -10.77
N ALA A 99 -3.96 10.41 -11.51
CA ALA A 99 -5.31 10.67 -11.00
C ALA A 99 -5.67 9.77 -9.80
N ALA A 100 -5.28 8.49 -9.82
CA ALA A 100 -5.50 7.57 -8.70
C ALA A 100 -4.64 7.94 -7.48
N ALA A 101 -3.40 8.37 -7.68
CA ALA A 101 -2.53 8.84 -6.60
C ALA A 101 -3.05 10.15 -5.96
N ASP A 102 -3.60 11.06 -6.76
CA ASP A 102 -4.28 12.25 -6.27
C ASP A 102 -5.51 11.89 -5.43
N LYS A 103 -6.31 10.92 -5.90
CA LYS A 103 -7.47 10.43 -5.16
C LYS A 103 -7.06 9.79 -3.82
N LEU A 104 -6.00 8.97 -3.81
CA LEU A 104 -5.46 8.39 -2.58
C LEU A 104 -5.12 9.48 -1.56
N GLY A 105 -4.42 10.54 -1.99
CA GLY A 105 -4.11 11.68 -1.12
C GLY A 105 -5.35 12.40 -0.58
N ALA A 106 -6.37 12.63 -1.42
CA ALA A 106 -7.63 13.24 -1.00
C ALA A 106 -8.37 12.38 0.03
N ASP A 107 -8.39 11.06 -0.15
CA ASP A 107 -9.06 10.13 0.77
C ASP A 107 -8.33 10.03 2.12
N VAL A 108 -6.99 10.16 2.15
CA VAL A 108 -6.26 10.29 3.42
C VAL A 108 -6.66 11.58 4.18
N VAL A 109 -6.86 12.69 3.47
CA VAL A 109 -7.32 13.95 4.09
C VAL A 109 -8.75 13.81 4.62
N ALA A 110 -9.63 13.13 3.88
CA ALA A 110 -10.99 12.83 4.33
C ALA A 110 -10.99 11.95 5.58
N LEU A 111 -10.15 10.90 5.62
CA LEU A 111 -9.96 10.06 6.80
C LEU A 111 -9.44 10.87 7.99
N GLY A 112 -8.45 11.74 7.79
CA GLY A 112 -7.95 12.64 8.84
C GLY A 112 -9.04 13.57 9.40
N THR A 113 -9.93 14.07 8.53
CA THR A 113 -11.09 14.87 8.95
C THR A 113 -12.06 14.05 9.79
N ALA A 114 -12.39 12.82 9.37
CA ALA A 114 -13.25 11.92 10.13
C ALA A 114 -12.66 11.57 11.51
N CYS A 115 -11.34 11.44 11.60
CA CYS A 115 -10.61 11.18 12.83
C CYS A 115 -10.63 12.34 13.85
N GLY A 116 -10.75 13.58 13.37
CA GLY A 116 -10.78 14.79 14.23
C GLY A 116 -12.16 15.10 14.84
N GLY A 117 -13.23 14.42 14.39
CA GLY A 117 -14.60 14.64 14.85
C GLY A 117 -15.09 13.59 15.87
N ASP A 118 -16.40 13.33 15.86
CA ASP A 118 -17.04 12.25 16.63
C ASP A 118 -16.82 10.85 16.03
N ARG A 119 -16.06 10.78 14.93
CA ARG A 119 -15.70 9.56 14.18
C ARG A 119 -16.88 8.82 13.54
N ALA A 120 -18.06 9.44 13.44
CA ALA A 120 -19.21 8.84 12.76
C ALA A 120 -18.93 8.57 11.26
N GLY A 121 -18.05 9.36 10.65
CA GLY A 121 -17.62 9.20 9.27
C GLY A 121 -16.38 8.32 9.07
N PHE A 122 -15.87 7.66 10.11
CA PHE A 122 -14.60 6.92 10.03
C PHE A 122 -14.65 5.76 9.03
N GLU A 123 -15.56 4.80 9.23
CA GLU A 123 -15.65 3.60 8.39
C GLU A 123 -15.80 3.90 6.89
N PRO A 124 -16.74 4.77 6.44
CA PRO A 124 -16.85 5.09 5.02
C PRO A 124 -15.63 5.86 4.47
N ALA A 125 -14.91 6.62 5.30
CA ALA A 125 -13.67 7.27 4.87
C ALA A 125 -12.51 6.26 4.75
N PHE A 126 -12.44 5.30 5.68
CA PHE A 126 -11.41 4.27 5.68
C PHE A 126 -11.57 3.27 4.53
N GLU A 127 -12.81 2.88 4.22
CA GLU A 127 -13.14 2.07 3.03
C GLU A 127 -12.75 2.78 1.73
N GLN A 128 -13.08 4.07 1.58
CA GLN A 128 -12.69 4.83 0.39
C GLN A 128 -11.17 4.92 0.21
N LEU A 129 -10.42 5.09 1.30
CA LEU A 129 -8.97 5.05 1.27
C LEU A 129 -8.45 3.70 0.75
N HIS A 130 -9.01 2.60 1.24
CA HIS A 130 -8.64 1.26 0.83
C HIS A 130 -8.95 0.99 -0.65
N GLU A 131 -10.10 1.46 -1.14
CA GLU A 131 -10.47 1.37 -2.56
C GLU A 131 -9.54 2.20 -3.45
N ALA A 132 -9.12 3.39 -3.01
CA ALA A 132 -8.15 4.20 -3.74
C ALA A 132 -6.77 3.51 -3.82
N PHE A 133 -6.35 2.84 -2.75
CA PHE A 133 -5.15 2.00 -2.77
C PHE A 133 -5.29 0.88 -3.82
N HIS A 134 -6.40 0.15 -3.82
CA HIS A 134 -6.62 -0.92 -4.80
C HIS A 134 -6.71 -0.43 -6.26
N ALA A 135 -7.17 0.80 -6.49
CA ALA A 135 -7.13 1.40 -7.83
C ALA A 135 -5.69 1.51 -8.36
N LEU A 136 -4.74 1.91 -7.52
CA LEU A 136 -3.32 1.94 -7.88
C LEU A 136 -2.75 0.52 -8.07
N VAL A 137 -3.11 -0.44 -7.23
CA VAL A 137 -2.68 -1.85 -7.39
C VAL A 137 -3.15 -2.40 -8.74
N ARG A 138 -4.40 -2.14 -9.14
CA ARG A 138 -4.92 -2.54 -10.45
C ARG A 138 -4.14 -1.92 -11.59
N LEU A 139 -3.82 -0.62 -11.51
CA LEU A 139 -3.02 0.06 -12.53
C LEU A 139 -1.58 -0.49 -12.61
N ALA A 140 -1.00 -0.86 -11.47
CA ALA A 140 0.33 -1.49 -11.43
C ALA A 140 0.34 -2.90 -12.05
N GLY A 141 -0.76 -3.66 -11.94
CA GLY A 141 -0.90 -5.00 -12.52
C GLY A 141 -1.42 -5.03 -13.96
N ALA A 142 -2.13 -3.99 -14.42
CA ALA A 142 -2.79 -3.94 -15.73
C ALA A 142 -1.83 -3.88 -16.94
N GLY A 143 -0.52 -3.73 -16.72
CA GLY A 143 0.48 -3.75 -17.79
C GLY A 143 0.68 -5.11 -18.48
N HIS A 144 -0.11 -6.14 -18.14
CA HIS A 144 0.05 -7.52 -18.61
C HIS A 144 -1.04 -8.06 -19.54
N ASP A 145 -2.13 -7.33 -19.82
CA ASP A 145 -3.29 -7.90 -20.51
C ASP A 145 -3.47 -7.52 -21.99
N GLU A 146 -2.52 -6.83 -22.63
CA GLU A 146 -2.66 -6.44 -24.06
C GLU A 146 -1.72 -7.18 -25.04
N GLY A 147 -1.20 -8.35 -24.67
CA GLY A 147 -0.23 -9.09 -25.51
C GLY A 147 -0.36 -10.61 -25.62
N GLU A 148 -1.06 -11.30 -24.71
CA GLU A 148 -0.99 -12.78 -24.64
C GLU A 148 -2.37 -13.46 -24.67
N HIS A 149 -3.24 -13.01 -25.57
CA HIS A 149 -4.46 -13.73 -25.96
C HIS A 149 -4.63 -13.83 -27.49
N HIS A 150 -3.56 -14.24 -28.18
CA HIS A 150 -3.62 -14.86 -29.50
C HIS A 150 -2.72 -16.11 -29.42
N GLN A 151 -3.16 -17.35 -29.60
CA GLN A 151 -4.09 -17.87 -30.60
C GLN A 151 -4.83 -19.09 -30.02
N GLY A 152 -6.14 -18.97 -29.82
CA GLY A 152 -7.04 -20.10 -29.74
C GLY A 152 -7.56 -20.42 -31.14
N GLU A 153 -6.71 -20.93 -32.02
CA GLU A 153 -7.11 -21.47 -33.31
C GLU A 153 -6.60 -22.91 -33.44
N GLY A 154 -7.55 -23.83 -33.41
CA GLY A 154 -7.38 -25.27 -33.55
C GLY A 154 -8.75 -25.93 -33.63
N HIS A 155 -9.59 -25.35 -34.48
CA HIS A 155 -10.92 -25.83 -34.83
C HIS A 155 -10.76 -26.82 -35.99
N ASP A 156 -10.44 -28.08 -35.68
CA ASP A 156 -10.55 -29.20 -36.62
C ASP A 156 -11.09 -30.38 -35.79
N GLY A 157 -12.36 -30.78 -35.90
CA GLY A 157 -12.97 -31.21 -37.15
C GLY A 157 -12.88 -32.74 -37.26
N GLN A 158 -13.57 -33.50 -36.39
CA GLN A 158 -13.89 -34.90 -36.70
C GLN A 158 -15.09 -35.42 -35.89
N HIS A 159 -16.30 -34.95 -36.24
CA HIS A 159 -17.50 -35.77 -36.10
C HIS A 159 -17.58 -36.62 -37.38
N GLY A 160 -17.31 -37.91 -37.24
CA GLY A 160 -17.45 -38.89 -38.31
C GLY A 160 -18.23 -40.08 -37.79
N ASP A 161 -19.49 -40.16 -38.22
CA ASP A 161 -20.40 -41.30 -38.12
C ASP A 161 -19.73 -42.64 -38.45
N GLY A 162 -20.07 -43.67 -37.66
CA GLY A 162 -19.56 -45.03 -37.83
C GLY A 162 -20.50 -46.08 -37.26
N ALA A 163 -21.61 -46.28 -37.96
CA ALA A 163 -22.59 -47.34 -37.78
C ALA A 163 -22.01 -48.77 -37.90
N HIS A 164 -22.61 -49.69 -37.12
CA HIS A 164 -23.00 -51.07 -37.48
C HIS A 164 -22.03 -52.28 -37.44
N HIS A 165 -22.61 -53.37 -36.89
CA HIS A 165 -22.33 -54.82 -37.00
C HIS A 165 -21.28 -55.38 -36.01
N GLY A 166 -21.52 -56.40 -35.19
CA GLY A 166 -22.51 -57.49 -35.25
C GLY A 166 -21.75 -58.82 -35.36
N GLY A 167 -21.90 -59.71 -34.37
CA GLY A 167 -21.29 -61.05 -34.34
C GLY A 167 -21.21 -61.61 -32.93
#